data_AF-A0A8T4YU43-F1
#
_entry.id   AF-A0A8T4YU43-F1
#
_cell.length_a   1.000
_cell.length_b   1.000
_cell.length_c   1.000
_cell.angle_alpha   90.00
_cell.angle_beta   90.00
_cell.angle_gamma   90.00
#
_symmetry.space_group_name_H-M   'P 1'
#
loop_
_entity.id
_entity.type
_entity.pdbx_description
1 polymer ?
#
loop_
_entity_poly.entity_id
_entity_poly.type
_entity_poly.pdbx_seq_one_letter_code
_entity_poly.pdbx_strand_id
1 'polypeptide(L)'
;ATVCYLIDLLKLRVGDEKDEDEADTVGATTLRPEHIKISDSDTVTFDFLGKDSVRWKTEVRLPEAVVRNLREFIKEANSSIFEGVRSEGVGKFLGEVSPGLTAKVFRTFHATKAVKEYLAKHNLAKTAPEYQKKHLATLANLQAAIVCHHKRTLPKKWRETLQKKRERLRKLREKKTRKSLQMIEKAKLELERMKLTRDYNLGTSLKSYIDPRVYRDWGRRVDYDWKLYYPKTLQRKFSWIDRQRI
;
A
#
# COMPACT_ATOMS: atom_id res chain seq x y z
N ALA A 1 5.83 -4.64 -23.31
CA ALA A 1 5.33 -3.26 -23.07
C ALA A 1 4.01 -3.22 -22.27
N THR A 2 2.90 -3.79 -22.77
CA THR A 2 1.56 -3.73 -22.12
C THR A 2 1.57 -4.12 -20.64
N VAL A 3 2.18 -5.25 -20.28
CA VAL A 3 2.25 -5.68 -18.86
C VAL A 3 3.00 -4.68 -17.96
N CYS A 4 4.06 -4.05 -18.46
CA CYS A 4 4.81 -3.04 -17.70
C CYS A 4 3.97 -1.78 -17.48
N TYR A 5 3.21 -1.36 -18.49
CA TYR A 5 2.26 -0.26 -18.38
C TYR A 5 1.20 -0.55 -17.29
N LEU A 6 0.63 -1.76 -17.28
CA LEU A 6 -0.33 -2.16 -16.24
C LEU A 6 0.31 -2.24 -14.85
N ILE A 7 1.54 -2.75 -14.73
CA ILE A 7 2.28 -2.76 -13.46
C ILE A 7 2.42 -1.33 -12.90
N ASP A 8 2.80 -0.36 -13.72
CA ASP A 8 2.96 1.02 -13.29
C ASP A 8 1.61 1.69 -12.98
N LEU A 9 0.64 1.56 -13.87
CA LEU A 9 -0.68 2.19 -13.74
C LEU A 9 -1.46 1.65 -12.53
N LEU A 10 -1.52 0.33 -12.39
CA LEU A 10 -2.36 -0.38 -11.43
C LEU A 10 -1.59 -0.85 -10.18
N LYS A 11 -0.27 -0.64 -10.15
CA LYS A 11 0.62 -0.98 -9.02
C LYS A 11 0.54 -2.48 -8.71
N LEU A 12 0.40 -3.29 -9.76
CA LEU A 12 0.33 -4.74 -9.67
C LEU A 12 1.69 -5.31 -9.24
N ARG A 13 1.64 -6.45 -8.55
CA ARG A 13 2.83 -7.29 -8.41
C ARG A 13 3.08 -7.98 -9.76
N VAL A 14 4.33 -8.25 -10.08
CA VAL A 14 4.69 -8.93 -11.34
C VAL A 14 3.97 -10.26 -11.46
N GLY A 15 4.02 -11.11 -10.43
CA GLY A 15 3.47 -12.46 -10.49
C GLY A 15 4.45 -13.42 -11.17
N ASP A 16 4.39 -14.67 -10.75
CA ASP A 16 5.09 -15.80 -11.35
C ASP A 16 4.11 -16.96 -11.43
N GLU A 17 4.39 -17.93 -12.30
CA GLU A 17 3.65 -19.19 -12.36
C GLU A 17 3.76 -19.92 -11.01
N LYS A 18 2.74 -20.69 -10.69
CA LYS A 18 2.60 -21.39 -9.41
C LYS A 18 2.40 -22.87 -9.64
N ASP A 19 2.86 -23.67 -8.69
CA ASP A 19 2.61 -25.11 -8.66
C ASP A 19 1.13 -25.39 -8.33
N GLU A 20 0.62 -26.58 -8.72
CA GLU A 20 -0.79 -26.96 -8.54
C GLU A 20 -1.25 -26.96 -7.07
N ASP A 21 -0.33 -27.20 -6.15
CA ASP A 21 -0.60 -27.24 -4.71
C ASP A 21 -0.66 -25.84 -4.06
N GLU A 22 -0.32 -24.78 -4.80
CA GLU A 22 -0.41 -23.41 -4.32
C GLU A 22 -1.80 -22.81 -4.49
N ALA A 23 -2.15 -21.89 -3.58
CA ALA A 23 -3.36 -21.09 -3.74
C ALA A 23 -3.34 -20.35 -5.09
N ASP A 24 -4.43 -20.51 -5.87
CA ASP A 24 -4.66 -19.84 -7.15
C ASP A 24 -4.76 -18.33 -6.94
N THR A 25 -3.62 -17.67 -7.12
CA THR A 25 -3.50 -16.23 -7.00
C THR A 25 -2.59 -15.72 -8.10
N VAL A 26 -2.96 -14.61 -8.72
CA VAL A 26 -2.27 -14.09 -9.91
C VAL A 26 -1.59 -12.74 -9.65
N GLY A 27 -0.60 -12.45 -10.50
CA GLY A 27 0.00 -11.12 -10.65
C GLY A 27 -0.16 -10.64 -12.10
N ALA A 28 0.53 -9.57 -12.43
CA ALA A 28 0.43 -8.92 -13.75
C ALA A 28 0.74 -9.85 -14.92
N THR A 29 1.79 -10.68 -14.85
CA THR A 29 2.21 -11.61 -15.91
C THR A 29 1.39 -12.89 -15.97
N THR A 30 0.63 -13.19 -14.91
CA THR A 30 -0.18 -14.41 -14.80
C THR A 30 -1.69 -14.12 -14.82
N LEU A 31 -2.08 -12.92 -15.27
CA LEU A 31 -3.48 -12.62 -15.56
C LEU A 31 -4.02 -13.57 -16.63
N ARG A 32 -5.30 -13.90 -16.54
CA ARG A 32 -6.00 -14.86 -17.39
C ARG A 32 -7.27 -14.20 -17.95
N PRO A 33 -7.86 -14.70 -19.05
CA PRO A 33 -9.03 -14.09 -19.67
C PRO A 33 -10.18 -13.77 -18.70
N GLU A 34 -10.49 -14.67 -17.78
CA GLU A 34 -11.59 -14.52 -16.82
C GLU A 34 -11.38 -13.39 -15.80
N HIS A 35 -10.14 -12.91 -15.64
CA HIS A 35 -9.79 -11.83 -14.72
C HIS A 35 -10.07 -10.43 -15.28
N ILE A 36 -10.39 -10.32 -16.57
CA ILE A 36 -10.48 -9.04 -17.27
C ILE A 36 -11.81 -8.97 -18.05
N LYS A 37 -12.57 -7.90 -17.80
CA LYS A 37 -13.77 -7.57 -18.58
C LYS A 37 -13.60 -6.21 -19.23
N ILE A 38 -13.71 -6.17 -20.55
CA ILE A 38 -13.63 -4.93 -21.34
C ILE A 38 -15.05 -4.54 -21.74
N SER A 39 -15.47 -3.32 -21.41
CA SER A 39 -16.75 -2.74 -21.85
C SER A 39 -16.62 -2.05 -23.22
N ASP A 40 -17.76 -1.74 -23.82
CA ASP A 40 -17.83 -1.00 -25.10
C ASP A 40 -17.30 0.44 -25.01
N SER A 41 -17.17 0.97 -23.78
CA SER A 41 -16.65 2.32 -23.51
C SER A 41 -15.14 2.38 -23.31
N ASP A 42 -14.41 1.31 -23.64
CA ASP A 42 -12.97 1.12 -23.35
C ASP A 42 -12.62 1.19 -21.85
N THR A 43 -13.63 1.04 -21.01
CA THR A 43 -13.47 0.84 -19.57
C THR A 43 -13.18 -0.64 -19.32
N VAL A 44 -12.07 -0.92 -18.64
CA VAL A 44 -11.57 -2.26 -18.33
C VAL A 44 -11.70 -2.53 -16.84
N THR A 45 -12.43 -3.59 -16.50
CA THR A 45 -12.53 -4.12 -15.14
C THR A 45 -11.56 -5.28 -14.98
N PHE A 46 -10.77 -5.23 -13.92
CA PHE A 46 -9.92 -6.32 -13.45
C PHE A 46 -10.52 -6.87 -12.15
N ASP A 47 -10.69 -8.18 -12.02
CA ASP A 47 -11.25 -8.84 -10.84
C ASP A 47 -10.58 -10.21 -10.64
N PHE A 48 -9.67 -10.33 -9.68
CA PHE A 48 -8.90 -11.55 -9.45
C PHE A 48 -8.46 -11.68 -7.99
N LEU A 49 -7.97 -12.86 -7.60
CA LEU A 49 -7.33 -13.08 -6.30
C LEU A 49 -5.83 -12.84 -6.44
N GLY A 50 -5.29 -11.86 -5.72
CA GLY A 50 -3.86 -11.61 -5.66
C GLY A 50 -3.20 -12.31 -4.47
N LYS A 51 -1.96 -11.93 -4.19
CA LYS A 51 -1.18 -12.41 -3.04
C LYS A 51 -2.02 -12.50 -1.75
N ASP A 52 -1.85 -13.60 -1.01
CA ASP A 52 -2.56 -13.91 0.24
C ASP A 52 -4.09 -14.09 0.02
N SER A 53 -4.50 -14.47 -1.19
CA SER A 53 -5.89 -14.65 -1.66
C SER A 53 -6.77 -13.42 -1.44
N VAL A 54 -6.15 -12.23 -1.52
CA VAL A 54 -6.84 -10.96 -1.38
C VAL A 54 -7.44 -10.56 -2.72
N ARG A 55 -8.77 -10.44 -2.78
CA ARG A 55 -9.48 -9.97 -3.96
C ARG A 55 -9.00 -8.57 -4.37
N TRP A 56 -8.60 -8.45 -5.63
CA TRP A 56 -8.19 -7.23 -6.28
C TRP A 56 -9.23 -6.91 -7.35
N LYS A 57 -9.97 -5.82 -7.16
CA LYS A 57 -11.00 -5.39 -8.10
C LYS A 57 -10.84 -3.91 -8.39
N THR A 58 -10.72 -3.55 -9.66
CA THR A 58 -10.59 -2.15 -10.08
C THR A 58 -11.13 -1.99 -11.49
N GLU A 59 -11.75 -0.85 -11.73
CA GLU A 59 -12.21 -0.42 -13.04
C GLU A 59 -11.38 0.80 -13.47
N VAL A 60 -10.92 0.80 -14.71
CA VAL A 60 -10.03 1.83 -15.24
C VAL A 60 -10.28 2.04 -16.73
N ARG A 61 -10.28 3.29 -17.18
CA ARG A 61 -10.25 3.60 -18.61
C ARG A 61 -8.81 3.53 -19.10
N LEU A 62 -8.54 2.68 -20.09
CA LEU A 62 -7.21 2.48 -20.64
C LEU A 62 -7.07 3.17 -22.00
N PRO A 63 -5.84 3.54 -22.42
CA PRO A 63 -5.59 4.00 -23.78
C PRO A 63 -6.03 2.95 -24.82
N GLU A 64 -6.55 3.40 -25.95
CA GLU A 64 -7.06 2.52 -27.02
C GLU A 64 -6.04 1.46 -27.45
N ALA A 65 -4.76 1.84 -27.60
CA ALA A 65 -3.69 0.90 -27.94
C ALA A 65 -3.52 -0.23 -26.91
N VAL A 66 -3.71 0.08 -25.62
CA VAL A 66 -3.65 -0.92 -24.54
C VAL A 66 -4.89 -1.81 -24.57
N VAL A 67 -6.07 -1.25 -24.81
CA VAL A 67 -7.32 -2.02 -24.92
C VAL A 67 -7.27 -2.97 -26.12
N ARG A 68 -6.80 -2.50 -27.28
CA ARG A 68 -6.62 -3.32 -28.48
C ARG A 68 -5.69 -4.51 -28.19
N ASN A 69 -4.52 -4.26 -27.60
CA ASN A 69 -3.59 -5.32 -27.22
C ASN A 69 -4.25 -6.32 -26.25
N LEU A 70 -5.00 -5.83 -25.24
CA LEU A 70 -5.70 -6.72 -24.31
C LEU A 70 -6.77 -7.58 -24.99
N ARG A 71 -7.54 -7.04 -25.94
CA ARG A 71 -8.54 -7.81 -26.71
C ARG A 71 -7.88 -8.92 -27.52
N GLU A 72 -6.76 -8.62 -28.17
CA GLU A 72 -5.96 -9.59 -28.94
C GLU A 72 -5.41 -10.69 -28.03
N PHE A 73 -4.73 -10.31 -26.95
CA PHE A 73 -4.16 -11.22 -25.97
C PHE A 73 -5.20 -12.13 -25.30
N ILE A 74 -6.39 -11.61 -24.99
CA ILE A 74 -7.49 -12.41 -24.41
C ILE A 74 -8.00 -13.44 -25.42
N LYS A 75 -8.07 -13.09 -26.70
CA LYS A 75 -8.54 -13.99 -27.77
C LYS A 75 -7.57 -15.14 -28.03
N GLU A 76 -6.27 -14.87 -27.93
CA GLU A 76 -5.20 -15.84 -28.21
C GLU A 76 -4.81 -16.68 -26.99
N ALA A 77 -5.18 -16.25 -25.78
CA ALA A 77 -4.76 -16.88 -24.53
C ALA A 77 -5.29 -18.32 -24.38
N ASN A 78 -4.37 -19.25 -24.19
CA ASN A 78 -4.67 -20.61 -23.72
C ASN A 78 -4.77 -20.68 -22.18
N SER A 79 -3.94 -19.90 -21.48
CA SER A 79 -3.90 -19.86 -20.00
C SER A 79 -3.71 -18.44 -19.47
N SER A 80 -2.50 -17.88 -19.62
CA SER A 80 -2.20 -16.47 -19.32
C SER A 80 -2.44 -15.60 -20.55
N ILE A 81 -2.94 -14.38 -20.33
CA ILE A 81 -3.04 -13.37 -21.41
C ILE A 81 -1.69 -12.79 -21.82
N PHE A 82 -0.62 -13.02 -21.06
CA PHE A 82 0.73 -12.61 -21.43
C PHE A 82 1.60 -13.84 -21.70
N GLU A 83 1.19 -14.63 -22.70
CA GLU A 83 1.90 -15.85 -23.09
C GLU A 83 3.39 -15.58 -23.39
N GLY A 84 4.27 -16.42 -22.85
CA GLY A 84 5.73 -16.25 -22.97
C GLY A 84 6.34 -15.11 -22.14
N VAL A 85 5.54 -14.27 -21.46
CA VAL A 85 6.05 -13.15 -20.66
C VAL A 85 6.18 -13.53 -19.19
N ARG A 86 7.42 -13.75 -18.76
CA ARG A 86 7.77 -14.06 -17.36
C ARG A 86 8.34 -12.85 -16.61
N SER A 87 8.43 -12.94 -15.29
CA SER A 87 9.00 -11.87 -14.45
C SER A 87 10.42 -11.50 -14.84
N GLU A 88 11.21 -12.47 -15.28
CA GLU A 88 12.56 -12.28 -15.83
C GLU A 88 12.54 -11.40 -17.09
N GLY A 89 11.62 -11.65 -18.02
CA GLY A 89 11.45 -10.87 -19.24
C GLY A 89 11.02 -9.43 -18.94
N VAL A 90 10.12 -9.25 -17.98
CA VAL A 90 9.75 -7.92 -17.46
C VAL A 90 10.97 -7.22 -16.85
N GLY A 91 11.77 -7.94 -16.07
CA GLY A 91 13.00 -7.42 -15.48
C GLY A 91 14.01 -6.95 -16.52
N LYS A 92 14.27 -7.76 -17.55
CA LYS A 92 15.19 -7.42 -18.65
C LYS A 92 14.73 -6.19 -19.41
N PHE A 93 13.45 -6.15 -19.82
CA PHE A 93 12.86 -5.00 -20.51
C PHE A 93 12.97 -3.70 -19.70
N LEU A 94 12.73 -3.76 -18.38
CA LEU A 94 12.88 -2.59 -17.51
C LEU A 94 14.36 -2.20 -17.32
N GLY A 95 15.26 -3.18 -17.26
CA GLY A 95 16.71 -2.98 -17.13
C GLY A 95 17.34 -2.28 -18.33
N GLU A 96 16.81 -2.51 -19.54
CA GLU A 96 17.22 -1.80 -20.76
C GLU A 96 16.92 -0.30 -20.68
N VAL A 97 15.80 0.08 -20.04
CA VAL A 97 15.43 1.48 -19.82
C VAL A 97 16.29 2.13 -18.73
N SER A 98 16.55 1.40 -17.64
CA SER A 98 17.38 1.88 -16.55
C SER A 98 18.00 0.70 -15.78
N PRO A 99 19.34 0.64 -15.65
CA PRO A 99 20.01 -0.38 -14.86
C PRO A 99 19.45 -0.46 -13.43
N GLY A 100 19.14 -1.69 -12.98
CA GLY A 100 18.59 -1.96 -11.64
C GLY A 100 17.09 -1.69 -11.47
N LEU A 101 16.38 -1.23 -12.50
CA LEU A 101 14.93 -1.07 -12.45
C LEU A 101 14.23 -2.44 -12.47
N THR A 102 13.29 -2.64 -11.55
CA THR A 102 12.47 -3.87 -11.47
C THR A 102 11.00 -3.51 -11.29
N ALA A 103 10.09 -4.45 -11.56
CA ALA A 103 8.65 -4.25 -11.36
C ALA A 103 8.30 -3.78 -9.92
N LYS A 104 9.07 -4.25 -8.92
CA LYS A 104 8.89 -3.85 -7.52
C LYS A 104 9.18 -2.36 -7.28
N VAL A 105 10.09 -1.76 -8.05
CA VAL A 105 10.49 -0.35 -7.91
C VAL A 105 9.29 0.58 -8.14
N PHE A 106 8.41 0.27 -9.09
CA PHE A 106 7.20 1.06 -9.34
C PHE A 106 6.31 1.18 -8.09
N ARG A 107 6.05 0.05 -7.41
CA ARG A 107 5.25 0.05 -6.17
C ARG A 107 5.96 0.83 -5.06
N THR A 108 7.28 0.72 -4.96
CA THR A 108 8.07 1.50 -3.98
C THR A 108 8.01 3.00 -4.28
N PHE A 109 8.12 3.39 -5.55
CA PHE A 109 8.02 4.78 -6.00
C PHE A 109 6.65 5.37 -5.65
N HIS A 110 5.57 4.72 -6.07
CA HIS A 110 4.21 5.21 -5.84
C HIS A 110 3.83 5.24 -4.35
N ALA A 111 4.20 4.22 -3.58
CA ALA A 111 3.97 4.22 -2.13
C ALA A 111 4.73 5.35 -1.43
N THR A 112 6.00 5.54 -1.77
CA THR A 112 6.84 6.60 -1.19
C THR A 112 6.33 8.00 -1.58
N LYS A 113 5.91 8.18 -2.85
CA LYS A 113 5.29 9.41 -3.34
C LYS A 113 4.01 9.74 -2.58
N ALA A 114 3.11 8.77 -2.42
CA ALA A 114 1.86 8.95 -1.67
C ALA A 114 2.11 9.40 -0.22
N VAL A 115 3.09 8.82 0.46
CA VAL A 115 3.47 9.22 1.82
C VAL A 115 4.05 10.63 1.84
N LYS A 116 4.97 10.96 0.92
CA LYS A 116 5.55 12.30 0.80
C LYS A 116 4.48 13.37 0.60
N GLU A 117 3.58 13.15 -0.36
CA GLU A 117 2.50 14.09 -0.68
C GLU A 117 1.54 14.26 0.48
N TYR A 118 1.15 13.16 1.14
CA TYR A 118 0.25 13.24 2.29
C TYR A 118 0.88 14.01 3.44
N LEU A 119 2.15 13.74 3.78
CA LEU A 119 2.87 14.47 4.83
C LEU A 119 3.11 15.94 4.47
N ALA A 120 3.32 16.27 3.18
CA ALA A 120 3.49 17.65 2.73
C ALA A 120 2.19 18.46 2.79
N LYS A 121 1.04 17.82 2.51
CA LYS A 121 -0.29 18.44 2.59
C LYS A 121 -0.76 18.68 4.04
N HIS A 122 -0.18 18.00 5.01
CA HIS A 122 -0.60 18.06 6.41
C HIS A 122 0.57 18.50 7.30
N ASN A 123 0.64 19.79 7.57
CA ASN A 123 1.67 20.33 8.45
C ASN A 123 1.27 20.19 9.92
N LEU A 124 2.24 19.79 10.76
CA LEU A 124 2.11 19.80 12.22
C LEU A 124 3.19 20.72 12.79
N ALA A 125 2.83 21.52 13.79
CA ALA A 125 3.79 22.29 14.55
C ALA A 125 4.78 21.36 15.27
N LYS A 126 6.02 21.83 15.50
CA LYS A 126 7.01 21.10 16.30
C LYS A 126 6.50 20.80 17.73
N THR A 127 5.71 21.71 18.28
CA THR A 127 5.07 21.60 19.61
C THR A 127 3.90 20.61 19.64
N ALA A 128 3.47 20.06 18.50
CA ALA A 128 2.39 19.09 18.46
C ALA A 128 2.75 17.85 19.30
N PRO A 129 1.82 17.31 20.10
CA PRO A 129 2.08 16.09 20.85
C PRO A 129 2.45 14.90 19.95
N GLU A 130 3.34 14.03 20.44
CA GLU A 130 3.81 12.86 19.69
C GLU A 130 2.68 11.96 19.18
N TYR A 131 1.57 11.86 19.91
CA TYR A 131 0.44 11.02 19.51
C TYR A 131 -0.29 11.56 18.26
N GLN A 132 -0.25 12.88 18.01
CA GLN A 132 -0.76 13.51 16.79
C GLN A 132 0.21 13.25 15.63
N LYS A 133 1.52 13.40 15.86
CA LYS A 133 2.56 13.11 14.86
C LYS A 133 2.50 11.64 14.43
N LYS A 134 2.43 10.71 15.39
CA LYS A 134 2.22 9.28 15.13
C LYS A 134 0.93 9.01 14.37
N HIS A 135 -0.14 9.75 14.67
CA HIS A 135 -1.41 9.61 13.97
C HIS A 135 -1.24 9.98 12.50
N LEU A 136 -0.68 11.15 12.20
CA LEU A 136 -0.44 11.62 10.84
C LEU A 136 0.49 10.67 10.07
N ALA A 137 1.59 10.23 10.68
CA ALA A 137 2.50 9.24 10.08
C ALA A 137 1.78 7.94 9.70
N THR A 138 0.81 7.51 10.51
CA THR A 138 -0.01 6.32 10.24
C THR A 138 -0.97 6.55 9.08
N LEU A 139 -1.59 7.72 8.98
CA LEU A 139 -2.47 8.05 7.86
C LEU A 139 -1.69 8.20 6.55
N ALA A 140 -0.45 8.69 6.59
CA ALA A 140 0.44 8.72 5.43
C ALA A 140 0.76 7.31 4.94
N ASN A 141 1.07 6.37 5.85
CA ASN A 141 1.29 4.97 5.51
C ASN A 141 0.01 4.31 4.95
N LEU A 142 -1.16 4.70 5.47
CA LEU A 142 -2.44 4.25 4.93
C LEU A 142 -2.58 4.66 3.45
N GLN A 143 -2.15 5.84 3.04
CA GLN A 143 -2.15 6.23 1.62
C GLN A 143 -1.30 5.30 0.76
N ALA A 144 -0.08 4.95 1.22
CA ALA A 144 0.74 3.96 0.53
C ALA A 144 0.06 2.59 0.44
N ALA A 145 -0.62 2.15 1.51
CA ALA A 145 -1.35 0.90 1.53
C ALA A 145 -2.57 0.91 0.58
N ILE A 146 -3.27 2.04 0.45
CA ILE A 146 -4.36 2.24 -0.50
C ILE A 146 -3.83 2.16 -1.93
N VAL A 147 -2.82 2.96 -2.26
CA VAL A 147 -2.22 3.05 -3.60
C VAL A 147 -1.69 1.69 -4.07
N CYS A 148 -1.11 0.90 -3.16
CA CYS A 148 -0.60 -0.43 -3.48
C CYS A 148 -1.63 -1.56 -3.28
N HIS A 149 -2.88 -1.26 -2.96
CA HIS A 149 -3.91 -2.25 -2.69
C HIS A 149 -3.49 -3.32 -1.66
N HIS A 150 -2.81 -2.90 -0.59
CA HIS A 150 -2.41 -3.77 0.54
C HIS A 150 -3.61 -4.05 1.44
N LYS A 151 -4.66 -4.65 0.87
CA LYS A 151 -5.84 -5.09 1.59
C LYS A 151 -5.50 -6.29 2.48
N ARG A 152 -6.32 -6.51 3.50
CA ARG A 152 -6.31 -7.70 4.34
C ARG A 152 -7.73 -8.08 4.74
N THR A 153 -7.91 -9.34 5.11
CA THR A 153 -9.11 -9.78 5.82
C THR A 153 -9.22 -9.09 7.18
N LEU A 154 -10.46 -8.81 7.59
CA LEU A 154 -10.73 -8.15 8.86
C LEU A 154 -10.33 -9.09 10.00
N PRO A 155 -9.50 -8.65 10.98
CA PRO A 155 -9.12 -9.51 12.10
C PRO A 155 -10.34 -9.99 12.91
N LYS A 156 -10.37 -11.26 13.31
CA LYS A 156 -11.50 -11.88 14.04
C LYS A 156 -11.96 -11.06 15.25
N LYS A 157 -11.02 -10.57 16.07
CA LYS A 157 -11.29 -9.77 17.29
C LYS A 157 -11.42 -8.26 17.06
N TRP A 158 -11.54 -7.81 15.81
CA TRP A 158 -11.57 -6.37 15.50
C TRP A 158 -12.78 -5.67 16.13
N ARG A 159 -13.97 -6.28 16.07
CA ARG A 159 -15.22 -5.71 16.63
C ARG A 159 -15.13 -5.57 18.16
N GLU A 160 -14.69 -6.61 18.85
CA GLU A 160 -14.47 -6.59 20.30
C GLU A 160 -13.46 -5.50 20.71
N THR A 161 -12.34 -5.41 20.00
CA THR A 161 -11.30 -4.41 20.27
C THR A 161 -11.83 -2.99 20.05
N LEU A 162 -12.69 -2.79 19.03
CA LEU A 162 -13.32 -1.50 18.76
C LEU A 162 -14.27 -1.10 19.90
N GLN A 163 -15.07 -2.05 20.39
CA GLN A 163 -16.01 -1.84 21.49
C GLN A 163 -15.26 -1.45 22.77
N LYS A 164 -14.20 -2.19 23.13
CA LYS A 164 -13.35 -1.87 24.29
C LYS A 164 -12.76 -0.45 24.21
N LYS A 165 -12.29 -0.03 23.03
CA LYS A 165 -11.79 1.34 22.83
C LYS A 165 -12.89 2.41 22.93
N ARG A 166 -14.10 2.13 22.42
CA ARG A 166 -15.27 3.03 22.56
C ARG A 166 -15.67 3.21 24.01
N GLU A 167 -15.73 2.12 24.78
CA GLU A 167 -16.07 2.17 26.20
C GLU A 167 -15.02 2.95 27.01
N ARG A 168 -13.73 2.72 26.72
CA ARG A 168 -12.65 3.51 27.33
C ARG A 168 -12.81 5.01 27.04
N LEU A 169 -13.15 5.37 25.80
CA LEU A 169 -13.39 6.78 25.45
C LEU A 169 -14.60 7.36 26.20
N ARG A 170 -15.68 6.58 26.40
CA ARG A 170 -16.84 7.01 27.19
C ARG A 170 -16.45 7.32 28.64
N LYS A 171 -15.78 6.38 29.31
CA LYS A 171 -15.29 6.56 30.70
C LYS A 171 -14.33 7.75 30.85
N LEU A 172 -13.52 8.03 29.83
CA LEU A 172 -12.64 9.20 29.85
C LEU A 172 -13.42 10.52 29.75
N ARG A 173 -14.53 10.57 28.98
CA ARG A 173 -15.36 11.77 28.82
C ARG A 173 -16.11 12.17 30.09
N GLU A 174 -16.40 11.21 30.97
CA GLU A 174 -17.09 11.46 32.25
C GLU A 174 -16.21 12.26 33.23
N LYS A 175 -14.88 12.10 33.17
CA LYS A 175 -13.95 12.71 34.15
C LYS A 175 -13.74 14.22 33.99
N LYS A 176 -14.02 14.82 32.81
CA LYS A 176 -13.95 16.26 32.47
C LYS A 176 -12.74 17.09 33.00
N THR A 177 -11.61 16.48 33.37
CA THR A 177 -10.37 17.19 33.78
C THR A 177 -9.49 17.59 32.59
N ARG A 178 -8.58 18.57 32.76
CA ARG A 178 -7.60 18.94 31.70
C ARG A 178 -6.72 17.77 31.24
N LYS A 179 -6.26 16.92 32.16
CA LYS A 179 -5.56 15.67 31.82
C LYS A 179 -6.47 14.69 31.04
N SER A 180 -7.76 14.64 31.37
CA SER A 180 -8.72 13.82 30.62
C SER A 180 -8.90 14.31 29.18
N LEU A 181 -8.84 15.62 28.91
CA LEU A 181 -8.99 16.17 27.55
C LEU A 181 -7.91 15.64 26.59
N GLN A 182 -6.64 15.66 26.98
CA GLN A 182 -5.56 15.09 26.16
C GLN A 182 -5.72 13.57 25.97
N MET A 183 -6.13 12.85 27.01
CA MET A 183 -6.38 11.41 26.92
C MET A 183 -7.58 11.08 26.03
N ILE A 184 -8.62 11.92 26.05
CA ILE A 184 -9.79 11.84 25.17
C ILE A 184 -9.35 12.03 23.73
N GLU A 185 -8.52 13.04 23.45
CA GLU A 185 -8.00 13.31 22.10
C GLU A 185 -7.17 12.13 21.58
N LYS A 186 -6.21 11.65 22.36
CA LYS A 186 -5.41 10.46 22.02
C LYS A 186 -6.29 9.24 21.74
N ALA A 187 -7.32 8.99 22.57
CA ALA A 187 -8.24 7.89 22.38
C ALA A 187 -9.14 8.05 21.13
N LYS A 188 -9.54 9.28 20.78
CA LYS A 188 -10.26 9.58 19.52
C LYS A 188 -9.39 9.21 18.32
N LEU A 189 -8.14 9.68 18.28
CA LEU A 189 -7.21 9.41 17.19
C LEU A 189 -6.85 7.92 17.08
N GLU A 190 -6.80 7.19 18.20
CA GLU A 190 -6.65 5.73 18.18
C GLU A 190 -7.84 5.01 17.55
N LEU A 191 -9.06 5.42 17.91
CA LEU A 191 -10.30 4.86 17.36
C LEU A 191 -10.42 5.14 15.86
N GLU A 192 -10.09 6.36 15.46
CA GLU A 192 -10.08 6.75 14.06
C GLU A 192 -9.10 5.91 13.24
N ARG A 193 -7.84 5.79 13.67
CA ARG A 193 -6.87 4.90 12.99
C ARG A 193 -7.38 3.48 12.87
N MET A 194 -7.91 2.93 13.96
CA MET A 194 -8.42 1.56 13.97
C MET A 194 -9.54 1.34 12.94
N LYS A 195 -10.39 2.35 12.72
CA LYS A 195 -11.46 2.32 11.72
C LYS A 195 -10.91 2.45 10.30
N LEU A 196 -10.07 3.46 10.06
CA LEU A 196 -9.52 3.77 8.74
C LEU A 196 -8.58 2.67 8.22
N THR A 197 -7.87 1.97 9.10
CA THR A 197 -6.89 0.94 8.73
C THR A 197 -7.43 -0.48 8.90
N ARG A 198 -8.75 -0.66 9.03
CA ARG A 198 -9.35 -1.97 9.40
C ARG A 198 -9.04 -3.04 8.35
N ASP A 199 -9.13 -2.66 7.08
CA ASP A 199 -9.03 -3.50 5.89
C ASP A 199 -7.67 -3.38 5.19
N TYR A 200 -6.69 -2.70 5.80
CA TYR A 200 -5.35 -2.50 5.23
C TYR A 200 -4.22 -3.11 6.07
N ASN A 201 -3.25 -3.71 5.40
CA ASN A 201 -2.00 -4.19 5.97
C ASN A 201 -0.92 -3.12 5.85
N LEU A 202 -0.82 -2.27 6.88
CA LEU A 202 0.18 -1.21 6.96
C LEU A 202 1.62 -1.71 7.18
N GLY A 203 1.79 -2.96 7.63
CA GLY A 203 3.10 -3.56 7.84
C GLY A 203 3.81 -3.82 6.51
N THR A 204 3.06 -4.27 5.50
CA THR A 204 3.58 -4.56 4.17
C THR A 204 4.13 -3.31 3.49
N SER A 205 3.37 -2.20 3.47
CA SER A 205 3.85 -0.91 2.93
C SER A 205 5.06 -0.40 3.71
N LEU A 206 4.98 -0.37 5.04
CA LEU A 206 6.02 0.19 5.91
C LEU A 206 7.35 -0.56 5.84
N LYS A 207 7.31 -1.90 5.72
CA LYS A 207 8.51 -2.74 5.70
C LYS A 207 9.22 -2.72 4.34
N SER A 208 8.46 -2.62 3.24
CA SER A 208 8.95 -3.06 1.93
C SER A 208 8.78 -2.05 0.78
N TYR A 209 7.91 -1.05 0.91
CA TYR A 209 7.55 -0.16 -0.20
C TYR A 209 7.70 1.33 0.10
N ILE A 210 7.89 1.72 1.36
CA ILE A 210 8.12 3.13 1.72
C ILE A 210 9.61 3.31 2.01
N ASP A 211 10.24 4.29 1.36
CA ASP A 211 11.59 4.72 1.72
C ASP A 211 11.60 5.28 3.15
N PRO A 212 12.34 4.67 4.09
CA PRO A 212 12.36 5.08 5.50
C PRO A 212 12.91 6.50 5.70
N ARG A 213 13.69 7.03 4.77
CA ARG A 213 14.20 8.41 4.83
C ARG A 213 13.09 9.44 4.82
N VAL A 214 11.94 9.13 4.21
CA VAL A 214 10.77 10.03 4.21
C VAL A 214 10.29 10.33 5.63
N TYR A 215 10.21 9.31 6.49
CA TYR A 215 9.79 9.50 7.87
C TYR A 215 10.89 10.12 8.74
N ARG A 216 12.16 9.83 8.46
CA ARG A 216 13.30 10.51 9.11
C ARG A 216 13.28 12.01 8.81
N ASP A 217 13.16 12.38 7.54
CA ASP A 217 13.25 13.77 7.08
C ASP A 217 11.99 14.57 7.46
N TRP A 218 10.82 13.96 7.39
CA TRP A 218 9.61 14.54 7.97
C TRP A 218 9.73 14.69 9.49
N GLY A 219 10.22 13.66 10.18
CA GLY A 219 10.42 13.66 11.63
C GLY A 219 11.31 14.82 12.09
N ARG A 220 12.43 15.08 11.39
CA ARG A 220 13.30 16.24 11.66
C ARG A 220 12.55 17.58 11.54
N ARG A 221 11.67 17.73 10.55
CA ARG A 221 10.90 18.98 10.33
C ARG A 221 9.90 19.24 11.45
N VAL A 222 9.26 18.19 11.97
CA VAL A 222 8.24 18.29 13.01
C VAL A 222 8.75 17.96 14.41
N ASP A 223 10.07 17.80 14.61
CA ASP A 223 10.68 17.36 15.86
C ASP A 223 10.07 16.05 16.41
N TYR A 224 10.24 14.97 15.64
CA TYR A 224 9.74 13.64 15.95
C TYR A 224 10.75 12.58 15.54
N ASP A 225 11.23 11.80 16.51
CA ASP A 225 12.12 10.69 16.21
C ASP A 225 11.37 9.60 15.43
N TRP A 226 11.86 9.28 14.23
CA TRP A 226 11.32 8.24 13.37
C TRP A 226 11.25 6.89 14.11
N LYS A 227 12.16 6.62 15.05
CA LYS A 227 12.15 5.39 15.86
C LYS A 227 10.89 5.25 16.72
N LEU A 228 10.19 6.34 17.05
CA LEU A 228 8.91 6.29 17.77
C LEU A 228 7.75 5.77 16.91
N TYR A 229 7.91 5.83 15.58
CA TYR A 229 6.93 5.32 14.63
C TYR A 229 7.17 3.83 14.30
N TYR A 230 8.42 3.45 14.09
CA TYR A 230 8.77 2.10 13.65
C TYR A 230 8.87 1.10 14.81
N PRO A 231 8.39 -0.15 14.64
CA PRO A 231 8.71 -1.25 15.55
C PRO A 231 10.22 -1.52 15.63
N LYS A 232 10.71 -2.06 16.76
CA LYS A 232 12.15 -2.34 16.99
C LYS A 232 12.82 -3.16 15.89
N THR A 233 12.10 -4.12 15.30
CA THR A 233 12.58 -4.92 14.17
C THR A 233 12.87 -4.07 12.93
N LEU A 234 12.01 -3.09 12.62
CA LEU A 234 12.20 -2.18 11.50
C LEU A 234 13.22 -1.08 11.81
N GLN A 235 13.35 -0.64 13.07
CA GLN A 235 14.43 0.24 13.49
C GLN A 235 15.80 -0.37 13.19
N ARG A 236 15.99 -1.66 13.53
CA ARG A 236 17.24 -2.39 13.21
C ARG A 236 17.47 -2.48 11.70
N LYS A 237 16.44 -2.86 10.94
CA LYS A 237 16.49 -2.95 9.46
C LYS A 237 16.89 -1.62 8.81
N PHE A 238 16.40 -0.51 9.34
CA PHE A 238 16.61 0.83 8.78
C PHE A 238 17.68 1.63 9.51
N SER A 239 18.49 1.00 10.35
CA SER A 239 19.56 1.68 11.12
C SER A 239 20.58 2.41 10.25
N TRP A 240 20.72 2.01 8.97
CA TRP A 240 21.58 2.68 8.00
C TRP A 240 21.15 4.11 7.67
N ILE A 241 19.88 4.49 7.88
CA ILE A 241 19.41 5.85 7.56
C ILE A 241 20.01 6.93 8.48
N ASP A 242 20.48 6.54 9.66
CA ASP A 242 21.15 7.46 10.59
C ASP A 242 22.62 7.68 10.17
N ARG A 243 23.20 6.79 9.35
CA ARG A 243 24.61 6.84 8.91
C ARG A 243 24.83 7.63 7.62
N GLN A 244 23.78 7.85 6.83
CA GLN A 244 23.86 8.67 5.63
C GLN A 244 23.87 10.15 6.04
N ARG A 245 25.07 10.76 6.04
CA ARG A 245 25.20 12.24 6.01
C ARG A 245 24.56 12.76 4.72
N ILE A 246 23.84 13.87 4.84
CA ILE A 246 23.32 14.64 3.70
C ILE A 246 24.51 15.31 3.02
#